data_AF-A0A7Y5DUL5-F1
#
_entry.id   AF-A0A7Y5DUL5-F1
#
_cell.length_a   1.000
_cell.length_b   1.000
_cell.length_c   1.000
_cell.angle_alpha   90.00
_cell.angle_beta   90.00
_cell.angle_gamma   90.00
#
_symmetry.space_group_name_H-M   'P 1'
#
loop_
_entity.id
_entity.type
_entity.pdbx_description
1 polymer ?
#
loop_
_entity_poly.entity_id
_entity_poly.type
_entity_poly.pdbx_seq_one_letter_code
_entity_poly.pdbx_strand_id
1 'polypeptide(L)'
;MSIGFDAVLAHVASLSGEKAIVGWYEGAIYPSGIKVAEVAAMNEYGTATAPARPFMRPAIAKHGAEWRGMMFKAEIGSNILDKVALKAEGDIVDSIANGDHEPLSPVTLAIRKMRENGETISGASVGRAFRQVKEGTAVFSSNTTPLSDTGRMIATLTSTVIKK
;
A
#
# COMPACT_ATOMS: atom_id res chain seq x y z
N MET A 1 -28.88 -27.83 -25.13
CA MET A 1 -28.62 -26.43 -24.75
C MET A 1 -27.76 -26.43 -23.48
N SER A 2 -26.44 -26.65 -23.62
CA SER A 2 -25.47 -26.79 -22.49
C SER A 2 -24.29 -25.81 -22.61
N ILE A 3 -24.38 -24.85 -23.55
CA ILE A 3 -23.24 -24.02 -23.98
C ILE A 3 -22.70 -23.16 -22.82
N GLY A 4 -23.54 -22.80 -21.84
CA GLY A 4 -23.15 -21.93 -20.74
C GLY A 4 -22.23 -22.58 -19.69
N PHE A 5 -22.45 -23.86 -19.34
CA PHE A 5 -21.65 -24.52 -18.30
C PHE A 5 -20.27 -24.93 -18.81
N ASP A 6 -20.19 -25.45 -20.03
CA ASP A 6 -18.92 -25.82 -20.67
C ASP A 6 -18.03 -24.59 -20.92
N ALA A 7 -18.65 -23.45 -21.28
CA ALA A 7 -17.97 -22.15 -21.38
C ALA A 7 -17.39 -21.70 -20.02
N VAL A 8 -18.17 -21.82 -18.95
CA VAL A 8 -17.70 -21.49 -17.60
C VAL A 8 -16.57 -22.44 -17.15
N LEU A 9 -16.66 -23.73 -17.45
CA LEU A 9 -15.59 -24.69 -17.14
C LEU A 9 -14.31 -24.39 -17.91
N ALA A 10 -14.40 -24.07 -19.21
CA ALA A 10 -13.25 -23.66 -20.01
C ALA A 10 -12.61 -22.37 -19.49
N HIS A 11 -13.42 -21.42 -19.00
CA HIS A 11 -12.96 -20.19 -18.36
C HIS A 11 -12.25 -20.44 -17.02
N VAL A 12 -12.80 -21.27 -16.16
CA VAL A 12 -12.16 -21.63 -14.88
C VAL A 12 -10.87 -22.42 -15.15
N ALA A 13 -10.86 -23.28 -16.18
CA ALA A 13 -9.68 -24.02 -16.59
C ALA A 13 -8.57 -23.10 -17.12
N SER A 14 -8.90 -22.06 -17.91
CA SER A 14 -7.90 -21.10 -18.40
C SER A 14 -7.23 -20.31 -17.27
N LEU A 15 -7.96 -20.05 -16.18
CA LEU A 15 -7.44 -19.37 -14.98
C LEU A 15 -6.68 -20.30 -14.02
N SER A 16 -6.87 -21.62 -14.12
CA SER A 16 -6.36 -22.60 -13.14
C SER A 16 -4.83 -22.68 -13.03
N GLY A 17 -4.11 -22.08 -13.98
CA GLY A 17 -2.64 -22.02 -14.02
C GLY A 17 -2.05 -20.62 -13.82
N GLU A 18 -2.84 -19.60 -13.51
CA GLU A 18 -2.36 -18.21 -13.41
C GLU A 18 -2.71 -17.58 -12.06
N LYS A 19 -1.89 -16.64 -11.60
CA LYS A 19 -2.07 -15.91 -10.35
C LYS A 19 -1.79 -14.43 -10.55
N ALA A 20 -2.77 -13.60 -10.23
CA ALA A 20 -2.57 -12.17 -10.03
C ALA A 20 -1.89 -11.91 -8.66
N ILE A 21 -0.82 -11.14 -8.66
CA ILE A 21 -0.06 -10.72 -7.49
C ILE A 21 0.01 -9.20 -7.50
N VAL A 22 -0.22 -8.59 -6.33
CA VAL A 22 -0.06 -7.15 -6.11
C VAL A 22 0.84 -6.93 -4.91
N GLY A 23 1.84 -6.08 -5.04
CA GLY A 23 2.78 -5.80 -3.97
C GLY A 23 4.03 -5.06 -4.45
N TRP A 24 5.12 -5.25 -3.72
CA TRP A 24 6.42 -4.65 -4.01
C TRP A 24 7.43 -5.72 -4.37
N TYR A 25 8.07 -5.57 -5.53
CA TYR A 25 9.18 -6.43 -5.93
C TYR A 25 10.45 -6.14 -5.13
N GLU A 26 11.37 -7.08 -5.19
CA GLU A 26 12.67 -6.97 -4.52
C GLU A 26 13.47 -5.71 -4.92
N GLY A 27 13.30 -5.21 -6.14
CA GLY A 27 13.92 -3.97 -6.62
C GLY A 27 13.36 -2.68 -6.02
N ALA A 28 12.21 -2.71 -5.35
CA ALA A 28 11.64 -1.54 -4.70
C ALA A 28 12.38 -1.26 -3.38
N ILE A 29 13.44 -0.44 -3.43
CA ILE A 29 14.36 -0.19 -2.28
C ILE A 29 14.56 1.30 -2.02
N TYR A 30 14.22 1.81 -0.83
CA TYR A 30 14.37 3.23 -0.50
C TYR A 30 15.84 3.71 -0.68
N PRO A 31 16.10 5.01 -0.85
CA PRO A 31 17.48 5.53 -0.91
C PRO A 31 18.37 5.12 0.28
N SER A 32 17.76 4.79 1.42
CA SER A 32 18.43 4.26 2.62
C SER A 32 18.84 2.79 2.52
N GLY A 33 18.46 2.07 1.46
CA GLY A 33 18.71 0.63 1.29
C GLY A 33 17.62 -0.29 1.84
N ILE A 34 16.59 0.25 2.50
CA ILE A 34 15.49 -0.54 3.09
C ILE A 34 14.50 -0.96 2.01
N LYS A 35 14.08 -2.23 2.00
CA LYS A 35 13.08 -2.75 1.06
C LYS A 35 11.71 -2.12 1.34
N VAL A 36 11.00 -1.70 0.30
CA VAL A 36 9.66 -1.08 0.45
C VAL A 36 8.65 -2.08 1.03
N ALA A 37 8.74 -3.36 0.64
CA ALA A 37 7.91 -4.43 1.20
C ALA A 37 8.06 -4.57 2.72
N GLU A 38 9.27 -4.35 3.25
CA GLU A 38 9.55 -4.41 4.70
C GLU A 38 8.86 -3.26 5.43
N VAL A 39 9.00 -2.03 4.93
CA VAL A 39 8.32 -0.84 5.50
C VAL A 39 6.80 -1.00 5.41
N ALA A 40 6.29 -1.53 4.30
CA ALA A 40 4.88 -1.80 4.12
C ALA A 40 4.35 -2.81 5.14
N ALA A 41 5.09 -3.89 5.43
CA ALA A 41 4.72 -4.85 6.47
C ALA A 41 4.75 -4.22 7.87
N MET A 42 5.78 -3.43 8.19
CA MET A 42 5.85 -2.70 9.47
C MET A 42 4.69 -1.72 9.63
N ASN A 43 4.25 -1.07 8.56
CA ASN A 43 3.07 -0.21 8.59
C ASN A 43 1.77 -1.01 8.76
N GLU A 44 1.59 -2.08 7.98
CA GLU A 44 0.37 -2.90 8.02
C GLU A 44 0.11 -3.52 9.39
N TYR A 45 1.17 -4.00 10.06
CA TYR A 45 1.08 -4.73 11.33
C TYR A 45 1.51 -3.94 12.56
N GLY A 46 2.15 -2.78 12.37
CA GLY A 46 2.75 -2.02 13.44
C GLY A 46 4.09 -2.59 13.91
N THR A 47 4.71 -1.89 14.86
CA THR A 47 5.96 -2.28 15.51
C THR A 47 5.86 -2.00 17.01
N ALA A 48 6.89 -2.34 17.78
CA ALA A 48 6.94 -2.01 19.20
C ALA A 48 6.83 -0.49 19.49
N THR A 49 7.20 0.36 18.52
CA THR A 49 7.28 1.81 18.68
C THR A 49 6.32 2.60 17.80
N ALA A 50 5.56 1.92 16.93
CA ALA A 50 4.62 2.56 16.02
C ALA A 50 3.33 1.73 15.89
N PRO A 51 2.15 2.38 15.92
CA PRO A 51 0.88 1.68 15.78
C PRO A 51 0.71 1.10 14.38
N ALA A 52 -0.12 0.05 14.28
CA ALA A 52 -0.52 -0.51 13.00
C ALA A 52 -1.38 0.48 12.21
N ARG A 53 -1.13 0.56 10.90
CA ARG A 53 -1.86 1.34 9.91
C ARG A 53 -2.24 0.39 8.77
N PRO A 54 -3.27 -0.44 8.97
CA PRO A 54 -3.63 -1.46 8.00
C PRO A 54 -4.22 -0.83 6.73
N PHE A 55 -3.76 -1.27 5.56
CA PHE A 55 -4.24 -0.85 4.26
C PHE A 55 -4.48 -2.05 3.32
N MET A 56 -3.70 -3.12 3.41
CA MET A 56 -3.94 -4.33 2.62
C MET A 56 -5.18 -5.08 3.10
N ARG A 57 -5.27 -5.38 4.39
CA ARG A 57 -6.40 -6.15 4.95
C ARG A 57 -7.74 -5.43 4.75
N PRO A 58 -7.86 -4.12 4.99
CA PRO A 58 -9.11 -3.39 4.73
C PRO A 58 -9.45 -3.34 3.24
N ALA A 59 -8.47 -3.13 2.34
CA ALA A 59 -8.71 -3.16 0.90
C ALA A 59 -9.28 -4.52 0.45
N ILE A 60 -8.69 -5.63 0.91
CA ILE A 60 -9.17 -6.98 0.60
C ILE A 60 -10.58 -7.21 1.18
N ALA A 61 -10.82 -6.79 2.42
CA ALA A 61 -12.13 -6.95 3.06
C ALA A 61 -13.23 -6.17 2.32
N LYS A 62 -12.91 -4.97 1.84
CA LYS A 62 -13.85 -4.07 1.15
C LYS A 62 -14.08 -4.46 -0.31
N HIS A 63 -13.02 -4.80 -1.05
CA HIS A 63 -13.06 -4.97 -2.51
C HIS A 63 -12.90 -6.41 -2.98
N GLY A 64 -12.54 -7.36 -2.10
CA GLY A 64 -12.27 -8.74 -2.51
C GLY A 64 -13.45 -9.45 -3.19
N ALA A 65 -14.70 -9.10 -2.84
CA ALA A 65 -15.88 -9.63 -3.53
C ALA A 65 -16.04 -9.06 -4.95
N GLU A 66 -15.71 -7.78 -5.15
CA GLU A 66 -15.70 -7.11 -6.45
C GLU A 66 -14.65 -7.75 -7.37
N TRP A 67 -13.43 -7.94 -6.87
CA TRP A 67 -12.34 -8.59 -7.63
C TRP A 67 -12.72 -10.00 -8.08
N ARG A 68 -13.35 -10.79 -7.19
CA ARG A 68 -13.90 -12.11 -7.55
C ARG A 68 -15.02 -12.01 -8.59
N GLY A 69 -15.93 -11.05 -8.42
CA GLY A 69 -17.01 -10.81 -9.37
C GLY A 69 -16.53 -10.46 -10.78
N MET A 70 -15.43 -9.71 -10.90
CA MET A 70 -14.80 -9.41 -12.19
C MET A 70 -14.31 -10.68 -12.89
N MET A 71 -13.74 -11.64 -12.16
CA MET A 71 -13.29 -12.91 -12.74
C MET A 71 -14.45 -13.74 -13.31
N PHE A 72 -15.59 -13.77 -12.62
CA PHE A 72 -16.77 -14.53 -13.07
C PHE A 72 -17.51 -13.89 -14.25
N LYS A 73 -17.45 -12.56 -14.39
CA LYS A 73 -18.12 -11.82 -15.47
C LYS A 73 -17.28 -11.70 -16.74
N ALA A 74 -16.04 -12.17 -16.70
CA ALA A 74 -15.12 -12.00 -17.80
C ALA A 74 -15.41 -12.96 -18.95
N GLU A 75 -15.18 -12.46 -20.17
CA GLU A 75 -15.24 -13.27 -21.38
C GLU A 75 -14.06 -14.26 -21.44
N ILE A 76 -14.31 -15.42 -22.03
CA ILE A 76 -13.32 -16.46 -22.23
C ILE A 76 -12.18 -15.94 -23.09
N GLY A 77 -10.94 -16.14 -22.64
CA GLY A 77 -9.73 -15.68 -23.35
C GLY A 77 -9.37 -14.21 -23.11
N SER A 78 -10.14 -13.49 -22.28
CA SER A 78 -9.77 -12.13 -21.86
C SER A 78 -8.63 -12.15 -20.84
N ASN A 79 -7.78 -11.12 -20.87
CA ASN A 79 -6.73 -10.92 -19.87
C ASN A 79 -7.30 -10.38 -18.55
N ILE A 80 -8.23 -11.14 -17.96
CA ILE A 80 -9.00 -10.70 -16.80
C ILE A 80 -8.15 -10.60 -15.55
N LEU A 81 -7.16 -11.48 -15.39
CA LEU A 81 -6.27 -11.43 -14.23
C LEU A 81 -5.46 -10.14 -14.20
N ASP A 82 -4.97 -9.64 -15.33
CA ASP A 82 -4.31 -8.33 -15.40
C ASP A 82 -5.26 -7.22 -14.97
N LYS A 83 -6.52 -7.23 -15.46
CA LYS A 83 -7.52 -6.21 -15.09
C LYS A 83 -7.85 -6.25 -13.60
N VAL A 84 -7.98 -7.44 -13.03
CA VAL A 84 -8.21 -7.63 -11.60
C VAL A 84 -7.00 -7.18 -10.79
N ALA A 85 -5.78 -7.49 -11.25
CA ALA A 85 -4.55 -7.10 -10.58
C ALA A 85 -4.38 -5.57 -10.58
N LEU A 86 -4.63 -4.91 -11.71
CA LEU A 86 -4.63 -3.44 -11.82
C LEU A 86 -5.70 -2.79 -10.94
N LYS A 87 -6.89 -3.38 -10.89
CA LYS A 87 -7.97 -2.89 -10.02
C LYS A 87 -7.60 -3.02 -8.54
N ALA A 88 -7.09 -4.18 -8.14
CA ALA A 88 -6.63 -4.42 -6.78
C ALA A 88 -5.48 -3.49 -6.39
N GLU A 89 -4.54 -3.22 -7.31
CA GLU A 89 -3.48 -2.22 -7.12
C GLU A 89 -4.08 -0.83 -6.85
N GLY A 90 -5.03 -0.38 -7.67
CA GLY A 90 -5.72 0.90 -7.47
C GLY A 90 -6.46 0.98 -6.13
N ASP A 91 -7.16 -0.08 -5.73
CA ASP A 91 -7.88 -0.14 -4.46
C ASP A 91 -6.92 -0.14 -3.25
N ILE A 92 -5.75 -0.77 -3.38
CA ILE A 92 -4.70 -0.71 -2.36
C ILE A 92 -4.09 0.69 -2.30
N VAL A 93 -3.82 1.34 -3.43
CA VAL A 93 -3.36 2.74 -3.48
C VAL A 93 -4.37 3.66 -2.79
N ASP A 94 -5.65 3.51 -3.09
CA ASP A 94 -6.73 4.27 -2.43
C ASP A 94 -6.73 3.99 -0.92
N SER A 95 -6.61 2.74 -0.50
CA SER A 95 -6.53 2.41 0.92
C SER A 95 -5.29 2.98 1.60
N ILE A 96 -4.15 3.14 0.91
CA ILE A 96 -2.96 3.78 1.45
C ILE A 96 -3.17 5.29 1.58
N ALA A 97 -3.76 5.92 0.57
CA ALA A 97 -3.91 7.38 0.49
C ALA A 97 -5.05 7.92 1.34
N ASN A 98 -6.19 7.23 1.33
CA ASN A 98 -7.48 7.70 1.85
C ASN A 98 -8.07 6.79 2.93
N GLY A 99 -7.34 5.74 3.34
CA GLY A 99 -7.75 4.87 4.45
C GLY A 99 -7.78 5.59 5.79
N ASP A 100 -8.59 5.07 6.71
CA ASP A 100 -8.66 5.54 8.09
C ASP A 100 -7.46 5.00 8.88
N HIS A 101 -6.36 5.75 8.82
CA HIS A 101 -5.09 5.39 9.45
C HIS A 101 -4.88 6.17 10.73
N GLU A 102 -4.31 5.51 11.75
CA GLU A 102 -3.86 6.17 12.97
C GLU A 102 -2.94 7.36 12.60
N PRO A 103 -3.24 8.59 13.09
CA PRO A 103 -2.50 9.78 12.71
C PRO A 103 -1.02 9.71 13.08
N LEU A 104 -0.22 10.59 12.47
CA LEU A 104 1.17 10.77 12.86
C LEU A 104 1.24 11.50 14.19
N SER A 105 2.21 11.14 15.02
CA SER A 105 2.48 11.90 16.24
C SER A 105 2.95 13.31 15.90
N PRO A 106 2.69 14.32 16.77
CA PRO A 106 3.16 15.68 16.55
C PRO A 106 4.68 15.77 16.36
N VAL A 107 5.45 14.91 17.06
CA VAL A 107 6.91 14.84 16.93
C VAL A 107 7.32 14.39 15.54
N THR A 108 6.64 13.40 14.96
CA THR A 108 6.91 12.95 13.59
C THR A 108 6.59 14.05 12.57
N LEU A 109 5.49 14.80 12.76
CA LEU A 109 5.15 15.93 11.89
C LEU A 109 6.19 17.06 11.97
N ALA A 110 6.73 17.32 13.16
CA ALA A 110 7.80 18.30 13.35
C ALA A 110 9.12 17.84 12.69
N ILE A 111 9.48 16.55 12.82
CA ILE A 111 10.65 15.97 12.14
C ILE A 111 10.48 16.01 10.61
N ARG A 112 9.28 15.71 10.12
CA ARG A 112 8.96 15.82 8.68
C ARG A 112 9.16 17.25 8.21
N LYS A 113 8.73 18.25 8.98
CA LYS A 113 8.97 19.67 8.68
C LYS A 113 10.45 20.02 8.62
N MET A 114 11.24 19.55 9.58
CA MET A 114 12.70 19.75 9.57
C MET A 114 13.33 19.17 8.30
N ARG A 115 12.88 17.98 7.87
CA ARG A 115 13.37 17.36 6.63
C ARG A 115 12.96 18.14 5.38
N GLU A 116 11.73 18.65 5.32
CA GLU A 116 11.26 19.54 4.24
C GLU A 116 12.14 20.79 4.12
N ASN A 117 12.61 21.31 5.25
CA ASN A 117 13.54 22.44 5.30
C ASN A 117 14.99 22.05 4.92
N GLY A 118 15.24 20.80 4.54
CA GLY A 118 16.57 20.31 4.16
C GLY A 118 17.47 19.91 5.33
N GLU A 119 16.96 19.86 6.56
CA GLU A 119 17.76 19.44 7.72
C GLU A 119 18.02 17.92 7.69
N THR A 120 19.25 17.53 8.04
CA THR A 120 19.58 16.13 8.26
C THR A 120 18.99 15.66 9.60
N ILE A 121 18.18 14.60 9.56
CA ILE A 121 17.52 14.08 10.74
C ILE A 121 18.47 13.15 11.51
N SER A 122 18.70 13.47 12.78
CA SER A 122 19.49 12.69 13.73
C SER A 122 18.75 12.57 15.06
N GLY A 123 19.29 11.81 16.02
CA GLY A 123 18.74 11.74 17.38
C GLY A 123 18.64 13.12 18.06
N ALA A 124 19.54 14.04 17.75
CA ALA A 124 19.46 15.42 18.23
C ALA A 124 18.25 16.17 17.65
N SER A 125 17.92 15.94 16.38
CA SER A 125 16.71 16.49 15.74
C SER A 125 15.44 15.94 16.37
N VAL A 126 15.39 14.66 16.72
CA VAL A 126 14.26 14.05 17.45
C VAL A 126 14.08 14.71 18.82
N GLY A 127 15.16 14.89 19.58
CA GLY A 127 15.12 15.57 20.88
C GLY A 127 14.68 17.03 20.79
N ARG A 128 15.11 17.74 19.74
CA ARG A 128 14.64 19.11 19.45
C ARG A 128 13.13 19.13 19.16
N ALA A 129 12.66 18.27 18.27
CA ALA A 129 11.25 18.16 17.92
C ALA A 129 10.38 17.84 19.15
N PHE A 130 10.82 16.92 20.00
CA PHE A 130 10.11 16.60 21.25
C PHE A 130 9.99 17.80 22.18
N ARG A 131 11.08 18.57 22.38
CA ARG A 131 11.06 19.79 23.19
C ARG A 131 10.11 20.83 22.61
N GLN A 132 10.21 21.10 21.31
CA GLN A 132 9.34 22.07 20.63
C GLN A 132 7.86 21.70 20.73
N VAL A 133 7.53 20.42 20.60
CA VAL A 133 6.14 19.94 20.78
C VAL A 133 5.68 20.16 22.22
N LYS A 134 6.51 19.84 23.21
CA LYS A 134 6.20 20.02 24.63
C LYS A 134 6.03 21.49 25.01
N GLU A 135 6.83 22.38 24.42
CA GLU A 135 6.81 23.83 24.63
C GLU A 135 5.73 24.54 23.80
N GLY A 136 5.06 23.84 22.88
CA GLY A 136 4.05 24.44 21.99
C GLY A 136 4.65 25.33 20.88
N THR A 137 5.95 25.22 20.61
CA THR A 137 6.69 26.03 19.62
C THR A 137 6.97 25.28 18.31
N ALA A 138 6.56 24.02 18.21
CA ALA A 138 6.80 23.19 17.04
C ALA A 138 6.06 23.69 15.80
N VAL A 139 6.78 23.72 14.67
CA VAL A 139 6.19 23.89 13.34
C VAL A 139 5.98 22.52 12.73
N PHE A 140 4.75 22.23 12.31
CA PHE A 140 4.38 20.94 11.74
C PHE A 140 4.42 20.97 10.21
N SER A 141 4.70 19.80 9.62
CA SER A 141 4.56 19.58 8.18
C SER A 141 3.09 19.72 7.78
N SER A 142 2.85 20.28 6.59
CA SER A 142 1.52 20.30 5.97
C SER A 142 1.12 18.93 5.42
N ASN A 143 2.10 18.05 5.13
CA ASN A 143 1.84 16.66 4.78
C ASN A 143 1.63 15.84 6.07
N THR A 144 0.37 15.67 6.44
CA THR A 144 -0.04 14.88 7.61
C THR A 144 -0.38 13.43 7.27
N THR A 145 -0.26 13.02 6.00
CA THR A 145 -0.62 11.68 5.54
C THR A 145 0.32 10.63 6.17
N PRO A 146 -0.20 9.66 6.95
CA PRO A 146 0.66 8.74 7.70
C PRO A 146 1.50 7.78 6.85
N LEU A 147 0.91 7.23 5.78
CA LEU A 147 1.57 6.23 4.92
C LEU A 147 2.27 6.84 3.70
N SER A 148 2.29 8.16 3.57
CA SER A 148 2.89 8.86 2.44
C SER A 148 3.82 9.97 2.91
N ASP A 149 5.11 9.65 2.99
CA ASP A 149 6.18 10.62 3.29
C ASP A 149 6.82 11.12 1.99
N THR A 150 7.52 10.24 1.28
CA THR A 150 8.14 10.52 -0.02
C THR A 150 7.30 10.08 -1.22
N GLY A 151 6.13 9.48 -0.97
CA GLY A 151 5.28 8.87 -2.01
C GLY A 151 5.81 7.56 -2.59
N ARG A 152 7.03 7.14 -2.23
CA ARG A 152 7.71 5.99 -2.87
C ARG A 152 6.99 4.65 -2.66
N MET A 153 6.34 4.45 -1.51
CA MET A 153 5.58 3.23 -1.24
C MET A 153 4.43 3.07 -2.23
N ILE A 154 3.71 4.15 -2.52
CA ILE A 154 2.62 4.17 -3.51
C ILE A 154 3.20 4.01 -4.92
N ALA A 155 4.21 4.80 -5.26
CA ALA A 155 4.78 4.85 -6.62
C ALA A 155 5.48 3.55 -7.06
N THR A 156 5.80 2.65 -6.13
CA THR A 156 6.47 1.38 -6.42
C THR A 156 5.59 0.16 -6.15
N LEU A 157 4.33 0.36 -5.77
CA LEU A 157 3.34 -0.71 -5.78
C LEU A 157 3.13 -1.16 -7.23
N THR A 158 3.08 -2.46 -7.46
CA THR A 158 2.86 -3.00 -8.80
C THR A 158 2.06 -4.28 -8.74
N SER A 159 1.29 -4.51 -9.79
CA SER A 159 0.58 -5.74 -10.08
C SER A 159 1.22 -6.55 -11.22
N THR A 160 1.11 -7.88 -11.14
CA THR A 160 1.49 -8.79 -12.24
C THR A 160 0.67 -10.05 -12.22
N VAL A 161 0.65 -10.76 -13.35
CA VAL A 161 0.12 -12.10 -13.46
C VAL A 161 1.26 -13.06 -13.74
N ILE A 162 1.41 -14.07 -12.89
CA ILE A 162 2.40 -15.15 -13.07
C ILE A 162 1.71 -16.46 -13.40
N LYS A 163 2.35 -17.27 -14.23
CA LYS A 163 1.97 -18.67 -14.44
C LYS A 163 2.49 -19.52 -13.27
N LYS A 164 1.66 -20.44 -12.80
CA LYS A 164 1.93 -21.36 -11.70
C LYS A 164 2.85 -22.49 -12.12
#